data_AF-A0AAU1JPX0-F1
#
_entry.id   AF-A0AAU1JPX0-F1
#
_cell.length_a   1.000
_cell.length_b   1.000
_cell.length_c   1.000
_cell.angle_alpha   90.00
_cell.angle_beta   90.00
_cell.angle_gamma   90.00
#
_symmetry.space_group_name_H-M   'P 1'
#
loop_
_entity.id
_entity.type
_entity.pdbx_description
1 polymer ?
#
loop_
_entity_poly.entity_id
_entity_poly.type
_entity_poly.pdbx_seq_one_letter_code
_entity_poly.pdbx_strand_id
1 'polypeptide(L)'
;MPNIPPAPTSKPNRRRRRNILIAAAVAVALIVGGGLYWLTRPSYDDIVKGCQKALVAQVKAGGKGKPAACDDVKKNDYDVLVIATAIDGLSKKDRDTLDYFDNGSIDGSIG
;
A
#
# COMPACT_ATOMS: atom_id res chain seq x y z
N MET A 1 -4.87 -45.92 64.25
CA MET A 1 -4.71 -44.74 63.39
C MET A 1 -4.82 -45.22 61.94
N PRO A 2 -5.80 -44.76 61.14
CA PRO A 2 -5.92 -45.21 59.76
C PRO A 2 -4.77 -44.64 58.91
N ASN A 3 -4.06 -45.54 58.21
CA ASN A 3 -3.02 -45.18 57.24
C ASN A 3 -3.69 -44.68 55.96
N ILE A 4 -3.58 -43.38 55.67
CA ILE A 4 -4.09 -42.78 54.43
C ILE A 4 -2.96 -42.89 53.39
N PRO A 5 -3.20 -43.54 52.23
CA PRO A 5 -2.18 -43.63 51.19
C PRO A 5 -1.88 -42.25 50.60
N PRO A 6 -0.61 -41.95 50.27
CA PRO A 6 -0.25 -40.66 49.67
C PRO A 6 -0.89 -40.53 48.29
N ALA A 7 -1.37 -39.31 47.99
CA ALA A 7 -2.00 -38.99 46.71
C ALA A 7 -1.05 -39.25 45.53
N PRO A 8 -1.56 -39.78 44.39
CA PRO A 8 -0.72 -40.03 43.22
C PRO A 8 -0.23 -38.71 42.63
N THR A 9 1.10 -38.56 42.56
CA THR A 9 1.72 -37.41 41.89
C THR A 9 1.65 -37.60 40.38
N SER A 10 0.80 -36.79 39.72
CA SER A 10 0.72 -36.73 38.25
C SER A 10 2.05 -36.23 37.68
N LYS A 11 2.87 -37.14 37.16
CA LYS A 11 4.10 -36.78 36.43
C LYS A 11 3.72 -36.05 35.13
N PRO A 12 4.21 -34.82 34.90
CA PRO A 12 3.86 -34.07 33.70
C PRO A 12 4.37 -34.80 32.45
N ASN A 13 3.43 -35.17 31.57
CA ASN A 13 3.72 -35.92 30.36
C ASN A 13 4.72 -35.17 29.45
N ARG A 14 5.92 -35.74 29.28
CA ARG A 14 7.04 -35.17 28.51
C ARG A 14 6.68 -34.88 27.06
N ARG A 15 5.75 -35.64 26.46
CA ARG A 15 5.22 -35.38 25.11
C ARG A 15 4.38 -34.10 25.05
N ARG A 16 3.59 -33.82 26.09
CA ARG A 16 2.75 -32.62 26.16
C ARG A 16 3.59 -31.35 26.26
N ARG A 17 4.65 -31.37 27.08
CA ARG A 17 5.60 -30.23 27.19
C ARG A 17 6.33 -29.96 25.88
N ARG A 18 6.79 -30.99 25.17
CA ARG A 18 7.47 -30.83 23.89
C ARG A 18 6.55 -30.25 22.81
N ASN A 19 5.30 -30.69 22.75
CA ASN A 19 4.33 -30.15 21.79
C ASN A 19 3.97 -28.69 22.07
N ILE A 20 3.88 -28.30 23.35
CA ILE A 20 3.64 -26.89 23.73
C ILE A 20 4.81 -26.00 23.30
N LEU A 21 6.05 -26.45 23.49
CA LEU A 21 7.24 -25.69 23.09
C LEU A 21 7.32 -25.50 21.56
N ILE A 22 7.00 -26.54 20.79
CA ILE A 22 6.98 -26.46 19.33
C ILE A 22 5.88 -25.50 18.85
N ALA A 23 4.68 -25.61 19.40
CA ALA A 23 3.56 -24.73 19.04
C ALA A 23 3.86 -23.26 19.38
N ALA A 24 4.48 -23.00 20.53
CA ALA A 24 4.88 -21.65 20.93
C ALA A 24 5.93 -21.06 19.97
N ALA A 25 6.94 -21.84 19.56
CA ALA A 25 7.96 -21.39 18.62
C ALA A 25 7.38 -21.03 17.25
N VAL A 26 6.44 -21.84 16.74
CA VAL A 26 5.77 -21.56 15.46
C VAL A 26 4.89 -20.30 15.55
N ALA A 27 4.18 -20.10 16.65
CA ALA A 27 3.35 -18.90 16.84
C ALA A 27 4.19 -17.62 16.83
N VAL A 28 5.35 -17.62 17.51
CA VAL A 28 6.27 -16.46 17.50
C VAL A 28 6.81 -16.19 16.09
N ALA A 29 7.18 -17.23 15.35
CA ALA A 29 7.68 -17.07 13.98
C ALA A 29 6.63 -16.46 13.03
N LEU A 30 5.36 -16.85 13.16
CA LEU A 30 4.27 -16.29 12.36
C LEU A 30 3.97 -14.82 12.70
N ILE A 31 4.03 -14.44 13.98
CA ILE A 31 3.81 -13.06 14.41
C ILE A 31 4.94 -12.15 13.90
N VAL A 32 6.20 -12.57 14.07
CA VAL A 32 7.35 -11.77 13.62
C VAL A 32 7.39 -11.71 12.09
N GLY A 33 7.23 -12.84 11.41
CA GLY A 33 7.22 -12.90 9.95
C GLY A 33 6.06 -12.11 9.33
N GLY A 34 4.85 -12.25 9.87
CA GLY A 34 3.67 -11.51 9.43
C GLY A 34 3.78 -10.00 9.70
N GLY A 35 4.31 -9.62 10.86
CA GLY A 35 4.54 -8.22 11.22
C GLY A 35 5.57 -7.54 10.32
N LEU A 36 6.69 -8.20 10.03
CA LEU A 36 7.70 -7.68 9.09
C LEU A 36 7.12 -7.57 7.67
N TYR A 37 6.40 -8.58 7.19
CA TYR A 37 5.75 -8.52 5.88
C TYR A 37 4.77 -7.34 5.77
N TRP A 38 3.97 -7.10 6.82
CA TRP A 38 3.06 -5.97 6.88
C TRP A 38 3.80 -4.62 6.89
N LEU A 39 4.90 -4.51 7.65
CA LEU A 39 5.73 -3.30 7.71
C LEU A 39 6.48 -3.01 6.40
N THR A 40 6.81 -4.04 5.63
CA THR A 40 7.48 -3.88 4.32
C THR A 40 6.53 -3.58 3.17
N ARG A 41 5.20 -3.61 3.38
CA ARG A 41 4.28 -3.24 2.31
C ARG A 41 4.40 -1.73 2.03
N PRO A 42 4.61 -1.33 0.76
CA PRO A 42 4.56 0.08 0.39
C PRO A 42 3.19 0.63 0.76
N SER A 43 3.17 1.85 1.31
CA SER A 43 1.91 2.53 1.55
C SER A 43 1.20 2.79 0.22
N TYR A 44 -0.12 2.96 0.24
CA TYR A 44 -0.87 3.28 -0.97
C TYR A 44 -0.31 4.53 -1.68
N ASP A 45 0.14 5.53 -0.91
CA ASP A 45 0.78 6.74 -1.44
C ASP A 45 2.10 6.45 -2.17
N ASP A 46 2.88 5.48 -1.69
CA ASP A 46 4.12 5.07 -2.36
C ASP A 46 3.83 4.36 -3.69
N ILE A 47 2.74 3.57 -3.75
CA ILE A 47 2.26 2.93 -4.98
C ILE A 47 1.84 4.00 -5.99
N VAL A 48 1.04 4.99 -5.55
CA VAL A 48 0.59 6.11 -6.39
C VAL A 48 1.78 6.94 -6.91
N LYS A 49 2.75 7.27 -6.05
CA LYS A 49 3.97 7.98 -6.46
C LYS A 49 4.83 7.17 -7.43
N GLY A 50 4.93 5.86 -7.21
CA GLY A 50 5.61 4.93 -8.11
C GLY A 50 4.96 4.92 -9.50
N CYS A 51 3.63 4.80 -9.54
CA CYS A 51 2.84 4.91 -10.75
C CYS A 51 3.06 6.25 -11.48
N GLN A 52 3.00 7.37 -10.76
CA GLN A 52 3.22 8.70 -11.35
C GLN A 52 4.60 8.81 -12.01
N LYS A 53 5.66 8.36 -11.33
CA LYS A 53 7.02 8.36 -11.88
C LYS A 53 7.13 7.49 -13.13
N ALA A 54 6.55 6.30 -13.10
CA ALA A 54 6.55 5.39 -14.23
C ALA A 54 5.78 5.97 -15.43
N LEU A 55 4.64 6.63 -15.16
CA LEU A 55 3.81 7.26 -16.19
C LEU A 55 4.55 8.41 -16.86
N VAL A 56 5.19 9.31 -16.10
CA VAL A 56 6.01 10.40 -16.64
C VAL A 56 7.19 9.87 -17.47
N ALA A 57 7.87 8.84 -16.98
CA ALA A 57 8.98 8.21 -17.70
C ALA A 57 8.51 7.57 -19.02
N GLN A 58 7.36 6.90 -19.00
CA GLN A 58 6.76 6.29 -20.18
C GLN A 58 6.35 7.35 -21.22
N VAL A 59 5.71 8.44 -20.80
CA VAL A 59 5.31 9.55 -21.68
C VAL A 59 6.55 10.20 -22.31
N LYS A 60 7.61 10.45 -21.53
CA LYS A 60 8.88 10.97 -22.06
C LYS A 60 9.55 10.04 -23.08
N ALA A 61 9.40 8.72 -22.91
CA ALA A 61 9.88 7.73 -23.86
C ALA A 61 8.97 7.55 -25.09
N GLY A 62 7.87 8.30 -25.20
CA GLY A 62 6.87 8.14 -26.26
C GLY A 62 6.07 6.84 -26.16
N GLY A 63 6.12 6.16 -25.01
CA GLY A 63 5.38 4.94 -24.74
C GLY A 63 3.88 5.19 -24.59
N LYS A 64 3.08 4.17 -24.90
CA LYS A 64 1.62 4.19 -24.77
C LYS A 64 1.14 3.14 -23.77
N GLY A 65 -0.03 3.36 -23.19
CA GLY A 65 -0.69 2.42 -22.29
C GLY A 65 -0.40 2.65 -20.81
N LYS A 66 -0.95 1.78 -19.96
CA LYS A 66 -0.79 1.85 -18.50
C LYS A 66 0.54 1.21 -18.09
N PRO A 67 1.41 1.88 -17.30
CA PRO A 67 2.60 1.26 -16.74
C PRO A 67 2.23 0.16 -15.73
N ALA A 68 3.02 -0.92 -15.67
CA ALA A 68 2.80 -1.99 -14.69
C ALA A 68 2.85 -1.50 -13.23
N ALA A 69 3.63 -0.44 -12.95
CA ALA A 69 3.68 0.20 -11.64
C ALA A 69 2.34 0.84 -11.20
N CYS A 70 1.38 0.98 -12.11
CA CYS A 70 0.06 1.52 -11.85
C CYS A 70 -1.02 0.45 -11.63
N ASP A 71 -0.69 -0.85 -11.69
CA ASP A 71 -1.68 -1.92 -11.62
C ASP A 71 -2.44 -1.94 -10.29
N ASP A 72 -1.75 -1.63 -9.19
CA ASP A 72 -2.32 -1.56 -7.84
C ASP A 72 -2.97 -0.20 -7.52
N VAL A 73 -2.95 0.76 -8.45
CA VAL A 73 -3.62 2.07 -8.29
C VAL A 73 -5.09 1.95 -8.67
N LYS A 74 -5.97 2.48 -7.82
CA LYS A 74 -7.41 2.52 -8.12
C LYS A 74 -7.67 3.32 -9.40
N LYS A 75 -8.68 2.90 -10.16
CA LYS A 75 -8.99 3.50 -11.46
C LYS A 75 -9.19 5.02 -11.39
N ASN A 76 -9.96 5.51 -10.42
CA ASN A 76 -10.19 6.96 -10.28
C ASN A 76 -8.90 7.73 -9.99
N ASP A 77 -8.02 7.20 -9.13
CA ASP A 77 -6.74 7.85 -8.81
C ASP A 77 -5.80 7.80 -10.03
N TYR A 78 -5.83 6.71 -10.78
CA TYR A 78 -5.11 6.58 -12.03
C TYR A 78 -5.58 7.59 -13.09
N ASP A 79 -6.89 7.78 -13.25
CA ASP A 79 -7.45 8.75 -14.19
C ASP A 79 -7.00 10.18 -13.82
N VAL A 80 -7.01 10.53 -12.53
CA VAL A 80 -6.49 11.82 -12.04
C VAL A 80 -5.00 11.97 -12.33
N LEU A 81 -4.18 10.92 -12.13
CA LEU A 81 -2.74 10.96 -12.44
C LEU A 81 -2.48 11.15 -13.93
N VAL A 82 -3.25 10.50 -14.80
CA VAL A 82 -3.15 10.65 -16.26
C VAL A 82 -3.50 12.07 -16.67
N ILE A 83 -4.61 12.61 -16.15
CA ILE A 83 -5.03 13.99 -16.43
C ILE A 83 -3.97 14.99 -15.93
N ALA A 84 -3.48 14.83 -14.70
CA ALA A 84 -2.44 15.70 -14.15
C ALA A 84 -1.14 15.65 -14.97
N THR A 85 -0.74 14.47 -15.43
CA THR A 85 0.45 14.29 -16.29
C THR A 85 0.24 14.91 -17.68
N ALA A 86 -0.98 14.81 -18.23
CA ALA A 86 -1.33 15.44 -19.49
C ALA A 86 -1.30 16.98 -19.39
N ILE A 87 -1.85 17.54 -18.30
CA ILE A 87 -1.83 18.98 -18.02
C ILE A 87 -0.40 19.48 -17.81
N ASP A 88 0.44 18.75 -17.08
CA ASP A 88 1.84 19.16 -16.87
C ASP A 88 2.67 19.10 -18.17
N GLY A 89 2.29 18.22 -19.10
CA GLY A 89 2.85 18.13 -20.44
C GLY A 89 2.39 19.23 -21.41
N LEU A 90 1.38 20.04 -21.05
CA LEU A 90 0.95 21.17 -21.87
C LEU A 90 2.00 22.29 -21.86
N SER A 91 2.05 23.03 -22.97
CA SER A 91 2.86 24.26 -23.04
C SER A 91 2.36 25.27 -21.99
N LYS A 92 3.28 26.09 -21.44
CA LYS A 92 2.93 27.15 -20.46
C LYS A 92 1.75 28.01 -20.90
N LYS A 93 1.64 28.26 -22.21
CA LYS A 93 0.59 29.09 -22.79
C LYS A 93 -0.81 28.46 -22.69
N ASP A 94 -0.88 27.13 -22.82
CA ASP A 94 -2.14 26.39 -22.72
C ASP A 94 -2.54 26.18 -21.25
N ARG A 95 -1.54 26.06 -20.34
CA ARG A 95 -1.76 26.05 -18.89
C ARG A 95 -2.33 27.38 -18.38
N ASP A 96 -1.72 28.51 -18.76
CA ASP A 96 -2.23 29.85 -18.40
C ASP A 96 -3.67 30.07 -18.90
N THR A 97 -4.01 29.55 -20.08
CA THR A 97 -5.36 29.65 -20.62
C THR A 97 -6.37 28.84 -19.79
N LEU A 98 -6.00 27.63 -19.33
CA LEU A 98 -6.83 26.83 -18.43
C LEU A 98 -7.06 27.53 -17.08
N ASP A 99 -5.99 28.08 -16.49
CA ASP A 99 -6.08 28.84 -15.23
C ASP A 99 -6.95 30.11 -15.37
N TYR A 100 -6.97 30.72 -16.57
CA TYR A 100 -7.84 31.85 -16.89
C TYR A 100 -9.34 31.47 -16.96
N PHE A 101 -9.68 30.25 -17.38
CA PHE A 101 -11.06 29.79 -17.44
C PHE A 101 -11.57 29.23 -16.10
N ASP A 102 -10.69 28.64 -15.29
CA ASP A 102 -11.06 28.07 -13.98
C ASP A 102 -11.26 29.15 -12.90
N ASN A 103 -10.67 30.35 -13.08
CA ASN A 103 -10.80 31.46 -12.13
C ASN A 103 -12.12 32.26 -12.23
N GLY A 104 -13.06 31.86 -13.09
CA GLY A 104 -14.39 32.45 -13.15
C GLY A 104 -14.44 33.91 -13.60
N SER A 105 -13.43 34.42 -14.31
CA SER A 105 -13.48 35.77 -14.88
C SER A 105 -14.38 35.82 -16.14
N ILE A 106 -15.68 35.59 -15.96
CA ILE A 106 -16.73 36.16 -16.82
C ILE A 106 -17.09 37.53 -16.21
N ASP A 107 -16.10 38.41 -16.07
CA ASP A 107 -16.32 39.81 -15.70
C ASP A 107 -15.35 40.64 -16.54
N GLY A 108 -15.76 40.96 -17.76
CA GLY A 108 -14.94 41.78 -18.63
C GLY A 108 -15.41 41.90 -20.07
N SER A 109 -16.33 42.84 -20.29
CA SER A 109 -16.45 43.60 -21.54
C SER A 109 -17.09 42.89 -22.76
N ILE A 110 -18.41 42.81 -22.75
CA ILE A 110 -19.19 43.10 -23.97
C ILE A 110 -19.37 44.63 -23.97
N GLY A 111 -18.83 45.28 -24.99
CA GLY A 111 -18.81 46.75 -25.15
C GLY A 111 -20.17 47.36 -25.47
#